data_AF-U9TWA4-F1
#
_entry.id   AF-U9TWA4-F1
#
_cell.length_a   1.000
_cell.length_b   1.000
_cell.length_c   1.000
_cell.angle_alpha   90.00
_cell.angle_beta   90.00
_cell.angle_gamma   90.00
#
_symmetry.space_group_name_H-M   'P 1'
#
loop_
_entity.id
_entity.type
_entity.pdbx_description
1 polymer ?
#
loop_
_entity_poly.entity_id
_entity_poly.type
_entity_poly.pdbx_seq_one_letter_code
_entity_poly.pdbx_strand_id
1 'polypeptide(L)'
;MSSKKKVFIQIIGEQLIVKKLNLEDSLSDIRNNINVIDNTLLFLEKKNDTFARIENENENEFFLKDIITVDNDQRILFLLKKPCWNAFNDNCKLDYGCTMSFDGIKKANKRAFIMKDCELTEINAEGYKKDFLEFESKEDWMKKTNLFFSSDLNVQNFVELGLSIEDTHKEKLNDEIKSSYKYTELGKMALKFSKYLTPTEEFIKA
;
A
#
# COMPACT_ATOMS: atom_id res chain seq x y z
N MET A 1 -26.16 24.60 24.30
CA MET A 1 -25.34 24.83 23.09
C MET A 1 -24.00 24.16 23.31
N SER A 2 -23.70 23.06 22.63
CA SER A 2 -22.38 22.46 22.77
C SER A 2 -21.34 23.31 22.04
N SER A 3 -20.26 23.67 22.73
CA SER A 3 -19.23 24.59 22.23
C SER A 3 -18.19 23.80 21.43
N LYS A 4 -18.08 24.07 20.12
CA LYS A 4 -17.03 23.48 19.28
C LYS A 4 -15.64 23.92 19.77
N LYS A 5 -14.74 22.96 19.97
CA LYS A 5 -13.35 23.16 20.41
C LYS A 5 -12.39 22.93 19.25
N LYS A 6 -11.23 23.59 19.29
CA LYS A 6 -10.13 23.34 18.36
C LYS A 6 -9.54 21.95 18.63
N VAL A 7 -9.50 21.11 17.61
CA VAL A 7 -8.95 19.75 17.63
C VAL A 7 -7.95 19.61 16.49
N PHE A 8 -6.79 19.04 16.80
CA PHE A 8 -5.75 18.67 15.87
C PHE A 8 -5.97 17.20 15.48
N ILE A 9 -6.13 16.94 14.19
CA ILE A 9 -6.35 15.62 13.63
C ILE A 9 -5.03 15.14 13.08
N GLN A 10 -4.45 14.12 13.71
CA GLN A 10 -3.23 13.46 13.30
C GLN A 10 -3.57 12.16 12.58
N ILE A 11 -3.42 12.16 11.27
CA ILE A 11 -3.44 10.92 10.48
C ILE A 11 -2.02 10.33 10.54
N ILE A 12 -1.89 9.07 10.95
CA ILE A 12 -0.58 8.43 11.08
C ILE A 12 0.11 8.39 9.71
N GLY A 13 1.31 8.97 9.62
CA GLY A 13 2.10 9.04 8.39
C GLY A 13 1.77 10.21 7.45
N GLU A 14 0.81 11.07 7.81
CA GLU A 14 0.43 12.25 7.02
C GLU A 14 0.53 13.55 7.83
N GLN A 15 0.21 14.69 7.19
CA GLN A 15 0.24 16.01 7.80
C GLN A 15 -0.88 16.22 8.81
N LEU A 16 -0.62 17.06 9.81
CA LEU A 16 -1.58 17.42 10.84
C LEU A 16 -2.65 18.39 10.30
N ILE A 17 -3.92 18.10 10.55
CA ILE A 17 -5.07 18.92 10.13
C ILE A 17 -5.70 19.58 11.36
N VAL A 18 -6.22 20.79 11.23
CA VAL A 18 -6.90 21.50 12.33
C VAL A 18 -8.38 21.73 12.02
N LYS A 19 -9.26 21.32 12.93
CA LYS A 19 -10.72 21.52 12.82
C LYS A 19 -11.36 21.96 14.14
N LYS A 20 -12.56 22.53 14.04
CA LYS A 20 -13.42 22.83 15.20
C LYS A 20 -14.48 21.75 15.33
N LEU A 21 -14.38 20.92 16.37
CA LEU A 21 -15.25 19.76 16.60
C LEU A 21 -16.03 19.92 17.91
N ASN A 22 -17.22 19.34 17.99
CA ASN A 22 -17.93 19.22 19.25
C ASN A 22 -17.50 17.92 19.95
N LEU A 23 -17.11 18.02 21.22
CA LEU A 23 -16.60 16.89 22.00
C LEU A 23 -17.71 15.90 22.39
N GLU A 24 -18.96 16.36 22.37
CA GLU A 24 -20.15 15.56 22.71
C GLU A 24 -20.78 14.90 21.46
N ASP A 25 -20.23 15.12 20.26
CA ASP A 25 -20.70 14.41 19.07
C ASP A 25 -20.19 12.96 19.11
N SER A 26 -21.01 12.02 18.64
CA SER A 26 -20.57 10.64 18.42
C SER A 26 -19.55 10.57 17.29
N LEU A 27 -18.73 9.52 17.23
CA LEU A 27 -17.74 9.37 16.16
C LEU A 27 -18.41 9.25 14.79
N SER A 28 -19.57 8.59 14.71
CA SER A 28 -20.38 8.51 13.50
C SER A 28 -20.91 9.87 13.06
N ASP A 29 -21.39 10.70 13.99
CA ASP A 29 -21.85 12.07 13.67
C ASP A 29 -20.71 12.89 13.10
N ILE A 30 -19.51 12.76 13.66
CA ILE A 30 -18.31 13.46 13.20
C ILE A 30 -17.95 13.02 11.79
N ARG A 31 -17.96 11.71 11.53
CA ARG A 31 -17.71 11.14 10.19
C ARG A 31 -18.69 11.68 9.16
N ASN A 32 -19.97 11.69 9.48
CA ASN A 32 -21.02 12.14 8.56
C ASN A 32 -20.99 13.65 8.30
N ASN A 33 -20.56 14.46 9.27
CA ASN A 33 -20.57 15.91 9.17
C ASN A 33 -19.28 16.52 8.61
N ILE A 34 -18.21 15.73 8.45
CA ILE A 34 -16.88 16.26 8.14
C ILE A 34 -16.28 15.55 6.93
N ASN A 35 -16.20 16.27 5.80
CA ASN A 35 -15.58 15.80 4.55
C ASN A 35 -14.10 15.38 4.65
N VAL A 36 -13.47 15.52 5.81
CA VAL A 36 -12.07 15.12 6.05
C VAL A 36 -11.96 13.67 6.52
N ILE A 37 -12.99 13.14 7.18
CA ILE A 37 -12.96 11.80 7.76
C ILE A 37 -13.85 10.88 6.92
N ASP A 38 -13.28 10.30 5.87
CA ASP A 38 -13.98 9.33 5.03
C ASP A 38 -13.84 7.89 5.56
N ASN A 39 -14.59 6.95 4.97
CA ASN A 39 -14.62 5.54 5.39
C ASN A 39 -13.27 4.81 5.30
N THR A 40 -12.25 5.41 4.67
CA THR A 40 -10.88 4.89 4.62
C THR A 40 -10.09 5.23 5.88
N LEU A 41 -10.58 6.12 6.75
CA LEU A 41 -9.94 6.45 8.02
C LEU A 41 -10.62 5.73 9.19
N LEU A 42 -9.80 5.28 10.14
CA LEU A 42 -10.20 4.63 11.40
C LEU A 42 -9.89 5.55 12.57
N PHE A 43 -10.83 5.65 13.51
CA PHE A 43 -10.58 6.31 14.78
C PHE A 43 -9.68 5.46 15.67
N LEU A 44 -8.72 6.11 16.31
CA LEU A 44 -7.84 5.48 17.28
C LEU A 44 -8.03 6.10 18.66
N GLU A 45 -8.11 5.25 19.67
CA GLU A 45 -7.96 5.64 21.06
C GLU A 45 -6.49 5.40 21.47
N LYS A 46 -5.83 6.44 21.96
CA LYS A 46 -4.46 6.31 22.49
C LYS A 46 -4.52 5.79 23.93
N LYS A 47 -3.91 4.63 24.17
CA LYS A 47 -3.73 4.04 25.51
C LYS A 47 -2.23 4.01 25.82
N ASN A 48 -1.75 4.95 26.63
CA ASN A 48 -0.32 5.09 26.93
C ASN A 48 0.52 5.18 25.62
N ASP A 49 1.37 4.19 25.36
CA ASP A 49 2.23 4.11 24.18
C ASP A 49 1.64 3.27 23.04
N THR A 50 0.41 2.78 23.17
CA THR A 50 -0.28 1.98 22.14
C THR A 50 -1.57 2.64 21.66
N PHE A 51 -2.08 2.15 20.52
CA PHE A 51 -3.33 2.62 19.93
C PHE A 51 -4.31 1.46 19.83
N ALA A 52 -5.55 1.70 20.25
CA ALA A 52 -6.68 0.81 20.02
C ALA A 52 -7.50 1.34 18.84
N ARG A 53 -7.84 0.45 17.90
CA ARG A 53 -8.71 0.77 16.76
C ARG A 53 -10.17 0.66 17.19
N ILE A 54 -10.97 1.64 16.80
CA ILE A 54 -12.44 1.57 16.89
C ILE A 54 -12.97 1.10 15.54
N GLU A 55 -13.71 -0.01 15.56
CA GLU A 55 -14.39 -0.49 14.36
C GLU A 55 -15.55 0.43 13.98
N ASN A 56 -15.78 0.56 12.67
CA ASN A 56 -16.81 1.45 12.13
C ASN A 56 -18.20 1.17 12.72
N GLU A 57 -18.52 -0.09 13.00
CA GLU A 57 -19.80 -0.54 13.56
C GLU A 57 -20.05 0.02 14.97
N ASN A 58 -18.98 0.29 15.72
CA ASN A 58 -19.05 0.74 17.10
C ASN A 58 -18.97 2.27 17.23
N GLU A 59 -18.80 3.02 16.13
CA GLU A 59 -18.60 4.48 16.18
C GLU A 59 -19.78 5.25 16.80
N ASN A 60 -20.98 4.67 16.81
CA ASN A 60 -22.16 5.24 17.47
C ASN A 60 -22.11 5.15 19.00
N GLU A 61 -21.28 4.26 19.55
CA GLU A 61 -21.18 3.99 20.98
C GLU A 61 -20.15 4.88 21.68
N PHE A 62 -19.29 5.56 20.91
CA PHE A 62 -18.23 6.41 21.41
C PHE A 62 -18.48 7.88 21.08
N PHE A 63 -18.18 8.76 22.02
CA PHE A 63 -18.11 10.20 21.81
C PHE A 63 -16.66 10.63 21.54
N LEU A 64 -16.49 11.78 20.89
CA LEU A 64 -15.16 12.31 20.62
C LEU A 64 -14.34 12.57 21.89
N LYS A 65 -15.00 13.04 22.96
CA LYS A 65 -14.35 13.25 24.26
C LYS A 65 -13.72 11.99 24.84
N ASP A 66 -14.22 10.80 24.45
CA ASP A 66 -13.76 9.52 24.99
C ASP A 66 -12.41 9.11 24.41
N ILE A 67 -12.06 9.59 23.20
CA ILE A 67 -10.84 9.17 22.49
C ILE A 67 -9.81 10.28 22.29
N ILE A 68 -10.18 11.54 22.55
CA ILE A 68 -9.26 12.67 22.40
C ILE A 68 -8.14 12.58 23.43
N THR A 69 -6.92 12.71 22.95
CA THR A 69 -5.74 12.90 23.80
C THR A 69 -5.53 14.39 24.04
N VAL A 70 -5.27 14.78 25.29
CA VAL A 70 -4.86 16.15 25.62
C VAL A 70 -3.37 16.15 25.91
N ASP A 71 -2.60 16.84 25.08
CA ASP A 71 -1.16 17.02 25.25
C ASP A 71 -0.80 18.50 25.10
N ASN A 72 -0.12 19.08 26.09
CA ASN A 72 0.23 20.52 26.12
C ASN A 72 -0.95 21.46 25.79
N ASP A 73 -2.12 21.22 26.40
CA ASP A 73 -3.41 21.90 26.16
C ASP A 73 -3.99 21.74 24.73
N GLN A 74 -3.36 20.93 23.88
CA GLN A 74 -3.83 20.59 22.56
C GLN A 74 -4.67 19.32 22.60
N ARG A 75 -5.83 19.38 21.96
CA ARG A 75 -6.71 18.22 21.78
C ARG A 75 -6.33 17.53 20.48
N ILE A 76 -5.86 16.30 20.57
CA ILE A 76 -5.38 15.53 19.43
C ILE A 76 -6.32 14.34 19.22
N LEU A 77 -6.81 14.21 18.00
CA LEU A 77 -7.56 13.08 17.49
C LEU A 77 -6.64 12.28 16.56
N PHE A 78 -6.44 11.00 16.87
CA PHE A 78 -5.60 10.12 16.06
C PHE A 78 -6.47 9.32 15.08
N LEU A 79 -6.04 9.29 13.82
CA LEU A 79 -6.67 8.51 12.76
C LEU A 79 -5.65 7.60 12.09
N LEU A 80 -6.06 6.39 11.73
CA LEU A 80 -5.29 5.46 10.91
C LEU A 80 -5.93 5.30 9.54
N LYS A 81 -5.14 5.36 8.47
CA LYS A 81 -5.61 5.03 7.13
C LYS A 81 -5.71 3.52 6.98
N LYS A 82 -6.92 3.05 6.65
CA LYS A 82 -7.16 1.66 6.27
C LYS A 82 -6.30 1.34 5.06
N PRO A 83 -5.69 0.15 5.02
CA PRO A 83 -5.17 -0.41 3.79
C PRO A 83 -6.28 -0.39 2.73
N CYS A 84 -6.05 0.31 1.62
CA CYS A 84 -7.02 0.45 0.55
C CYS A 84 -6.34 0.26 -0.80
N TRP A 85 -6.99 -0.48 -1.69
CA TRP A 85 -6.40 -0.89 -2.98
C TRP A 85 -5.97 0.29 -3.84
N ASN A 86 -6.71 1.40 -3.78
CA ASN A 86 -6.43 2.62 -4.54
C ASN A 86 -5.14 3.29 -4.07
N ALA A 87 -4.91 3.37 -2.75
CA ALA A 87 -3.64 3.88 -2.23
C ALA A 87 -2.45 3.01 -2.66
N PHE A 88 -2.60 1.68 -2.68
CA PHE A 88 -1.57 0.79 -3.22
C PHE A 88 -1.35 1.02 -4.71
N ASN A 89 -2.41 1.19 -5.48
CA ASN A 89 -2.30 1.48 -6.91
C ASN A 89 -1.58 2.80 -7.18
N ASP A 90 -1.97 3.87 -6.48
CA ASP A 90 -1.41 5.20 -6.67
C ASP A 90 0.08 5.24 -6.32
N ASN A 91 0.47 4.57 -5.23
CA ASN A 91 1.86 4.52 -4.77
C ASN A 91 2.72 3.56 -5.61
N CYS A 92 2.19 2.40 -6.00
CA CYS A 92 2.96 1.34 -6.65
C CYS A 92 2.73 1.24 -8.17
N LYS A 93 1.85 2.07 -8.74
CA LYS A 93 1.48 2.07 -10.16
C LYS A 93 1.12 0.66 -10.64
N LEU A 94 0.14 0.04 -9.99
CA LEU A 94 -0.23 -1.36 -10.25
C LEU A 94 -1.01 -1.52 -11.56
N ASP A 95 -1.67 -0.45 -12.01
CA ASP A 95 -2.41 -0.36 -13.27
C ASP A 95 -1.57 0.08 -14.49
N TYR A 96 -0.25 0.19 -14.29
CA TYR A 96 0.72 0.45 -15.34
C TYR A 96 1.35 -0.86 -15.81
N GLY A 97 1.65 -0.93 -17.11
CA GLY A 97 2.53 -1.97 -17.63
C GLY A 97 3.91 -1.90 -16.95
N CYS A 98 4.59 -3.04 -16.87
CA CYS A 98 5.96 -3.12 -16.38
C CYS A 98 6.84 -3.95 -17.32
N THR A 99 8.13 -3.67 -17.26
CA THR A 99 9.17 -4.41 -17.96
C THR A 99 10.19 -4.90 -16.94
N MET A 100 10.61 -6.15 -17.07
CA MET A 100 11.69 -6.71 -16.25
C MET A 100 13.03 -6.22 -16.80
N SER A 101 13.94 -5.87 -15.91
CA SER A 101 15.29 -5.44 -16.24
C SER A 101 16.28 -5.99 -15.20
N PHE A 102 17.57 -6.01 -15.50
CA PHE A 102 18.63 -6.45 -14.58
C PHE A 102 18.63 -5.65 -13.28
N ASP A 103 18.29 -4.37 -13.36
CA ASP A 103 18.19 -3.45 -12.22
C ASP A 103 16.83 -3.52 -11.49
N GLY A 104 15.92 -4.39 -11.92
CA GLY A 104 14.60 -4.59 -11.30
C GLY A 104 13.41 -4.31 -12.21
N ILE A 105 12.22 -4.15 -11.62
CA ILE A 105 10.96 -3.89 -12.34
C ILE A 105 10.86 -2.40 -12.70
N LYS A 106 10.83 -2.11 -14.01
CA LYS A 106 10.60 -0.75 -14.52
C LYS A 106 9.13 -0.57 -14.86
N LYS A 107 8.54 0.54 -14.42
CA LYS A 107 7.13 0.89 -14.69
C LYS A 107 7.04 1.71 -15.98
N ALA A 108 5.99 1.49 -16.77
CA ALA A 108 5.70 2.31 -17.93
C ALA A 108 5.39 3.76 -17.54
N ASN A 109 5.61 4.69 -18.47
CA ASN A 109 5.29 6.10 -18.27
C ASN A 109 3.79 6.40 -18.40
N LYS A 110 3.05 5.51 -19.06
CA LYS A 110 1.62 5.64 -19.32
C LYS A 110 0.84 4.48 -18.71
N ARG A 111 -0.36 4.79 -18.24
CA ARG A 111 -1.27 3.84 -17.60
C ARG A 111 -1.89 2.92 -18.66
N ALA A 112 -1.81 1.61 -18.42
CA ALA A 112 -2.36 0.61 -19.34
C ALA A 112 -3.81 0.26 -18.99
N PHE A 113 -4.15 0.28 -17.70
CA PHE A 113 -5.47 -0.12 -17.20
C PHE A 113 -6.01 0.90 -16.20
N ILE A 114 -7.32 0.89 -16.00
CA ILE A 114 -8.00 1.53 -14.88
C ILE A 114 -8.42 0.41 -13.94
N MET A 115 -7.96 0.49 -12.69
CA MET A 115 -8.27 -0.48 -11.65
C MET A 115 -9.42 0.02 -10.77
N LYS A 116 -10.41 -0.83 -10.46
CA LYS A 116 -11.60 -0.46 -9.67
C LYS A 116 -12.05 -1.58 -8.73
N ASP A 117 -12.43 -1.24 -7.50
CA ASP A 117 -13.09 -2.16 -6.55
C ASP A 117 -12.36 -3.49 -6.31
N CYS A 118 -11.03 -3.45 -6.22
CA CYS A 118 -10.22 -4.66 -6.06
C CYS A 118 -10.36 -5.30 -4.68
N GLU A 119 -10.26 -6.63 -4.66
CA GLU A 119 -10.21 -7.42 -3.44
C GLU A 119 -8.85 -7.27 -2.75
N LEU A 120 -8.86 -6.71 -1.55
CA LEU A 120 -7.71 -6.61 -0.67
C LEU A 120 -7.97 -7.45 0.58
N THR A 121 -7.11 -8.43 0.83
CA THR A 121 -7.20 -9.34 1.98
C THR A 121 -5.96 -9.22 2.85
N GLU A 122 -6.14 -9.11 4.17
CA GLU A 122 -5.03 -9.09 5.12
C GLU A 122 -4.36 -10.46 5.18
N ILE A 123 -3.02 -10.44 5.15
CA ILE A 123 -2.20 -11.63 5.34
C ILE A 123 -1.75 -11.59 6.81
N ASN A 124 -2.24 -12.53 7.60
CA ASN A 124 -1.89 -12.65 9.01
C ASN A 124 -0.52 -13.34 9.17
N ALA A 125 -0.30 -14.09 10.26
CA ALA A 125 0.97 -14.75 10.57
C ALA A 125 1.51 -15.70 9.48
N GLU A 126 0.67 -16.12 8.53
CA GLU A 126 1.03 -16.98 7.39
C GLU A 126 1.92 -16.29 6.35
N GLY A 127 2.04 -14.95 6.38
CA GLY A 127 2.88 -14.19 5.45
C GLY A 127 4.37 -14.18 5.77
N TYR A 128 4.80 -14.79 6.87
CA TYR A 128 6.21 -14.79 7.28
C TYR A 128 6.96 -15.99 6.69
N LYS A 129 7.99 -15.72 5.89
CA LYS A 129 8.89 -16.76 5.36
C LYS A 129 10.35 -16.29 5.43
N LYS A 130 11.24 -17.17 5.87
CA LYS A 130 12.70 -16.99 5.72
C LYS A 130 13.21 -18.00 4.72
N ASP A 131 14.01 -17.54 3.78
CA ASP A 131 14.51 -18.39 2.71
C ASP A 131 15.79 -17.77 2.11
N PHE A 132 16.38 -18.45 1.13
CA PHE A 132 17.54 -17.95 0.40
C PHE A 132 17.38 -18.17 -1.10
N LEU A 133 18.07 -17.34 -1.87
CA LEU A 133 18.14 -17.40 -3.33
C LEU A 133 19.58 -17.69 -3.72
N GLU A 134 19.79 -18.64 -4.62
CA GLU A 134 21.06 -18.85 -5.31
C GLU A 134 20.88 -18.47 -6.77
N PHE A 135 21.90 -17.84 -7.33
CA PHE A 135 21.91 -17.32 -8.70
C PHE A 135 23.05 -17.96 -9.45
N GLU A 136 22.77 -18.47 -10.65
CA GLU A 136 23.76 -19.10 -11.53
C GLU A 136 23.86 -18.40 -12.90
N SER A 137 22.98 -17.44 -13.18
CA SER A 137 22.95 -16.71 -14.44
C SER A 137 22.27 -15.33 -14.30
N LYS A 138 22.39 -14.48 -15.32
CA LYS A 138 21.65 -13.21 -15.40
C LYS A 138 20.14 -13.40 -15.50
N GLU A 139 19.70 -14.46 -16.20
CA GLU A 139 18.27 -14.81 -16.27
C GLU A 139 17.73 -15.17 -14.89
N ASP A 140 18.49 -15.98 -14.14
CA ASP A 140 18.17 -16.37 -12.78
C ASP A 140 18.14 -15.16 -11.85
N TRP A 141 19.12 -14.27 -12.01
CA TRP A 141 19.15 -12.98 -11.33
C TRP A 141 17.87 -12.19 -11.57
N MET A 142 17.49 -11.97 -12.83
CA MET A 142 16.30 -11.19 -13.18
C MET A 142 15.01 -11.84 -12.68
N LYS A 143 14.84 -13.15 -12.77
CA LYS A 143 13.62 -13.83 -12.27
C LYS A 143 13.47 -13.67 -10.76
N LYS A 144 14.52 -13.99 -10.02
CA LYS A 144 14.48 -14.12 -8.56
C LYS A 144 14.55 -12.76 -7.85
N THR A 145 15.27 -11.77 -8.39
CA THR A 145 15.31 -10.40 -7.82
C THR A 145 14.05 -9.59 -8.10
N ASN A 146 13.31 -9.88 -9.17
CA ASN A 146 12.00 -9.28 -9.44
C ASN A 146 10.85 -9.94 -8.65
N LEU A 147 11.18 -10.70 -7.59
CA LEU A 147 10.24 -11.24 -6.59
C LEU A 147 9.18 -12.19 -7.18
N PHE A 148 9.50 -12.90 -8.27
CA PHE A 148 8.68 -14.00 -8.77
C PHE A 148 8.98 -15.28 -7.99
N PHE A 149 8.40 -15.39 -6.78
CA PHE A 149 8.66 -16.51 -5.87
C PHE A 149 7.91 -17.80 -6.23
N SER A 150 6.91 -17.75 -7.13
CA SER A 150 6.17 -18.94 -7.56
C SER A 150 6.66 -19.41 -8.93
N SER A 151 7.14 -20.65 -8.97
CA SER A 151 7.67 -21.37 -10.14
C SER A 151 6.63 -21.65 -11.24
N ASP A 152 5.35 -21.38 -10.99
CA ASP A 152 4.25 -21.79 -11.87
C ASP A 152 3.90 -20.77 -12.97
N LEU A 153 4.47 -19.56 -12.91
CA LEU A 153 4.30 -18.56 -13.96
C LEU A 153 5.45 -18.69 -14.97
N ASN A 154 5.12 -18.99 -16.23
CA ASN A 154 6.10 -18.98 -17.31
C ASN A 154 6.52 -17.52 -17.61
N VAL A 155 7.46 -17.01 -16.83
CA VAL A 155 8.03 -15.66 -16.95
C VAL A 155 9.22 -15.60 -17.89
N GLN A 156 9.61 -16.72 -18.51
CA GLN A 156 10.77 -16.82 -19.40
C GLN A 156 10.72 -15.78 -20.51
N ASN A 157 9.57 -15.66 -21.17
CA ASN A 157 9.39 -14.70 -22.27
C ASN A 157 9.61 -13.24 -21.83
N PHE A 158 9.28 -12.89 -20.58
CA PHE A 158 9.49 -11.53 -20.06
C PHE A 158 10.96 -11.27 -19.72
N VAL A 159 11.66 -12.30 -19.25
CA VAL A 159 13.10 -12.25 -18.95
C VAL A 159 13.90 -12.11 -20.23
N GLU A 160 13.60 -12.92 -21.25
CA GLU A 160 14.22 -12.85 -22.57
C GLU A 160 13.99 -11.48 -23.23
N LEU A 161 12.75 -10.97 -23.15
CA LEU A 161 12.44 -9.63 -23.65
C LEU A 161 13.24 -8.55 -22.91
N GLY A 162 13.31 -8.61 -21.57
CA GLY A 162 14.08 -7.67 -20.76
C GLY A 162 15.57 -7.67 -21.09
N LEU A 163 16.17 -8.86 -21.21
CA LEU A 163 17.58 -9.03 -21.59
C LEU A 163 17.86 -8.50 -22.99
N SER A 164 16.98 -8.79 -23.96
CA SER A 164 17.15 -8.30 -25.33
C SER A 164 17.19 -6.78 -25.43
N ILE A 165 16.50 -6.07 -24.54
CA ILE A 165 16.51 -4.61 -24.47
C ILE A 165 17.80 -4.11 -23.81
N GLU A 166 18.31 -4.79 -22.77
CA GLU A 166 19.52 -4.37 -22.05
C GLU A 166 20.82 -4.66 -22.80
N ASP A 167 20.88 -5.77 -23.54
CA ASP A 167 22.04 -6.15 -24.35
C ASP A 167 22.33 -5.14 -25.47
N THR A 168 21.35 -4.30 -25.84
CA THR A 168 21.57 -3.20 -26.79
C THR A 168 22.30 -1.99 -26.18
N HIS A 169 22.47 -1.92 -24.84
CA HIS A 169 22.89 -0.70 -24.15
C HIS A 169 24.18 -0.78 -23.31
N LYS A 170 24.81 -1.95 -23.08
CA LYS A 170 26.14 -2.04 -22.41
C LYS A 170 27.00 -3.20 -22.93
N GLU A 171 28.32 -2.98 -22.93
CA GLU A 171 29.37 -3.98 -23.20
C GLU A 171 29.16 -5.24 -22.35
N LYS A 172 29.45 -6.39 -22.99
CA LYS A 172 29.37 -7.76 -22.48
C LYS A 172 29.82 -7.88 -21.01
N LEU A 173 28.90 -7.76 -20.06
CA LEU A 173 29.07 -8.30 -18.71
C LEU A 173 29.04 -9.83 -18.84
N ASN A 174 30.19 -10.43 -19.13
CA ASN A 174 30.39 -11.86 -19.25
C ASN A 174 30.75 -12.49 -17.90
N ASP A 175 30.30 -11.89 -16.80
CA ASP A 175 30.66 -12.31 -15.46
C ASP A 175 29.63 -13.31 -14.95
N GLU A 176 30.12 -14.49 -14.62
CA GLU A 176 29.39 -15.56 -13.94
C GLU A 176 28.84 -15.03 -12.61
N ILE A 177 27.54 -14.74 -12.56
CA ILE A 177 26.88 -14.27 -11.33
C ILE A 177 26.62 -15.50 -10.47
N LYS A 178 27.61 -15.90 -9.68
CA LYS A 178 27.43 -16.88 -8.61
C LYS A 178 27.28 -16.15 -7.29
N SER A 179 26.05 -15.98 -6.83
CA SER A 179 25.76 -15.29 -5.58
C SER A 179 24.64 -15.97 -4.82
N SER A 180 24.58 -15.73 -3.51
CA SER A 180 23.48 -16.18 -2.68
C SER A 180 23.01 -15.08 -1.73
N TYR A 181 21.69 -15.00 -1.55
CA TYR A 181 21.05 -13.96 -0.73
C TYR A 181 20.05 -14.60 0.21
N LYS A 182 20.11 -14.23 1.49
CA LYS A 182 19.07 -14.58 2.45
C LYS A 182 18.01 -13.48 2.46
N TYR A 183 16.74 -13.86 2.42
CA TYR A 183 15.64 -12.93 2.49
C TYR A 183 14.63 -13.33 3.56
N THR A 184 13.88 -12.34 4.04
CA THR A 184 12.72 -12.54 4.91
C THR A 184 11.54 -11.88 4.24
N GLU A 185 10.53 -12.68 3.90
CA GLU A 185 9.25 -12.23 3.40
C GLU A 185 8.32 -11.91 4.58
N LEU A 186 7.62 -10.79 4.47
CA LEU A 186 6.63 -10.31 5.43
C LEU A 186 5.37 -9.91 4.65
N GLY A 187 4.59 -10.89 4.26
CA GLY A 187 3.27 -10.69 3.67
C GLY A 187 2.36 -9.94 4.63
N LYS A 188 1.86 -8.78 4.20
CA LYS A 188 0.93 -7.95 4.99
C LYS A 188 -0.48 -7.98 4.41
N MET A 189 -0.57 -7.91 3.08
CA MET A 189 -1.83 -7.83 2.34
C MET A 189 -1.66 -8.52 1.00
N ALA A 190 -2.70 -9.22 0.54
CA ALA A 190 -2.81 -9.76 -0.81
C ALA A 190 -3.85 -8.95 -1.57
N LEU A 191 -3.49 -8.48 -2.77
CA LEU A 191 -4.38 -7.75 -3.67
C LEU A 191 -4.69 -8.63 -4.89
N LYS A 192 -5.97 -8.92 -5.12
CA LYS A 192 -6.45 -9.58 -6.34
C LYS A 192 -7.15 -8.56 -7.22
N PHE A 193 -6.59 -8.32 -8.40
CA PHE A 193 -7.05 -7.23 -9.26
C PHE A 193 -7.33 -7.61 -10.72
N SER A 194 -7.06 -8.85 -11.15
CA SER A 194 -7.19 -9.24 -12.57
C SER A 194 -8.61 -9.07 -13.14
N LYS A 195 -9.65 -9.34 -12.34
CA LYS A 195 -11.07 -9.15 -12.71
C LYS A 195 -11.53 -7.68 -12.66
N TYR A 196 -10.66 -6.80 -12.19
CA TYR A 196 -10.95 -5.44 -11.77
C TYR A 196 -10.20 -4.40 -12.62
N LEU A 197 -9.64 -4.83 -13.75
CA LEU A 197 -8.90 -3.99 -14.70
C LEU A 197 -9.73 -3.74 -15.95
N THR A 198 -9.80 -2.47 -16.36
CA THR A 198 -10.34 -2.06 -17.67
C THR A 198 -9.24 -1.40 -18.47
N PRO A 199 -8.90 -1.86 -19.69
CA PRO A 199 -7.85 -1.23 -20.49
C PRO A 199 -8.19 0.23 -20.82
N THR A 200 -7.18 1.09 -20.86
CA THR A 200 -7.36 2.47 -21.31
C THR A 200 -7.51 2.51 -22.83
N GLU A 201 -8.25 3.48 -23.38
CA GLU A 201 -8.35 3.63 -24.83
C GLU A 201 -6.99 3.85 -25.48
N GLU A 202 -6.11 4.58 -24.80
CA GLU A 202 -4.73 4.82 -25.26
C GLU A 202 -3.97 3.51 -25.39
N PHE A 203 -4.10 2.59 -24.43
CA PHE A 203 -3.46 1.29 -24.49
C PHE A 203 -4.03 0.40 -25.61
N ILE A 204 -5.33 0.44 -25.84
CA ILE A 204 -5.98 -0.35 -26.91
C ILE A 204 -5.57 0.15 -28.30
N LYS A 205 -5.37 1.46 -28.45
CA LYS A 205 -5.05 2.11 -29.74
C LYS A 205 -3.54 2.18 -30.03
N ALA A 206 -2.70 1.77 -29.08
CA ALA A 206 -1.23 1.87 -29.15
C ALA A 206 -0.61 0.90 -30.16
#